data_AF-A0A1Q9JQ64-F1
#
_entry.id   AF-A0A1Q9JQ64-F1
#
_cell.length_a   1.000
_cell.length_b   1.000
_cell.length_c   1.000
_cell.angle_alpha   90.00
_cell.angle_beta   90.00
_cell.angle_gamma   90.00
#
_symmetry.space_group_name_H-M   'P 1'
#
loop_
_entity.id
_entity.type
_entity.pdbx_description
1 polymer ?
#
loop_
_entity_poly.entity_id
_entity_poly.type
_entity_poly.pdbx_seq_one_letter_code
_entity_poly.pdbx_strand_id
1 'polypeptide(L)'
;MLEKLKTMLGFEDSTQDEKLMLILDSVESRLRLLLGGTDPPDEMEHIIIEVAIIRFNRIGSEGLASHNVEGETQSYASANDFAPFMDEIEAYLQMQKDAKRGKLRFL
;
A
#
# COMPACT_ATOMS: atom_id res chain seq x y z
N MET A 1 -10.78 7.54 -1.83
CA MET A 1 -9.55 6.92 -2.34
C MET A 1 -9.43 6.93 -3.86
N LEU A 2 -10.31 6.27 -4.64
CA LEU A 2 -10.15 6.14 -6.10
C LEU A 2 -9.91 7.47 -6.83
N GLU A 3 -10.75 8.48 -6.63
CA GLU A 3 -10.59 9.79 -7.26
C GLU A 3 -9.27 10.48 -6.90
N LYS A 4 -8.80 10.34 -5.66
CA LYS A 4 -7.50 10.87 -5.22
C LYS A 4 -6.36 10.17 -5.98
N LEU A 5 -6.42 8.84 -6.07
CA LEU A 5 -5.43 8.05 -6.81
C LEU A 5 -5.42 8.42 -8.31
N LYS A 6 -6.59 8.57 -8.93
CA LYS A 6 -6.73 9.02 -10.33
C LYS A 6 -6.11 10.39 -10.55
N THR A 7 -6.42 11.34 -9.66
CA THR A 7 -5.86 12.69 -9.70
C THR A 7 -4.33 12.66 -9.62
N MET A 8 -3.77 11.85 -8.71
CA MET A 8 -2.32 11.72 -8.53
C MET A 8 -1.62 11.05 -9.72
N LEU A 9 -2.31 10.15 -10.42
CA LEU A 9 -1.81 9.46 -11.61
C LEU A 9 -2.09 10.22 -12.92
N GLY A 10 -2.84 11.33 -12.87
CA GLY A 10 -3.20 12.11 -14.05
C GLY A 10 -4.26 11.47 -14.95
N PHE A 11 -5.14 10.62 -14.40
CA PHE A 11 -6.24 10.03 -15.15
C PHE A 11 -7.50 10.90 -15.10
N GLU A 12 -8.01 11.28 -16.27
CA GLU A 12 -9.24 12.09 -16.41
C GLU A 12 -10.48 11.24 -16.75
N ASP A 13 -10.28 10.02 -17.23
CA ASP A 13 -11.36 9.10 -17.62
C ASP A 13 -11.48 7.90 -16.66
N SER A 14 -12.40 6.98 -16.96
CA SER A 14 -12.66 5.78 -16.15
C SER A 14 -12.02 4.51 -16.71
N THR A 15 -11.10 4.62 -17.67
CA THR A 15 -10.56 3.45 -18.40
C THR A 15 -9.70 2.54 -17.51
N GLN A 16 -9.10 3.09 -16.46
CA GLN A 16 -8.25 2.36 -15.51
C GLN A 16 -8.96 2.06 -14.18
N ASP A 17 -10.21 2.49 -13.99
CA ASP A 17 -10.87 2.47 -12.67
C ASP A 17 -10.92 1.08 -12.03
N GLU A 18 -11.26 0.04 -12.82
CA GLU A 18 -11.27 -1.34 -12.32
C GLU A 18 -9.88 -1.78 -11.83
N LYS A 19 -8.83 -1.50 -12.62
CA LYS A 19 -7.45 -1.82 -12.25
C LYS A 19 -6.99 -1.06 -11.01
N LEU A 20 -7.32 0.23 -10.92
CA LEU A 20 -6.97 1.08 -9.78
C LEU A 20 -7.69 0.61 -8.50
N MET A 21 -8.96 0.22 -8.59
CA MET A 21 -9.71 -0.38 -7.49
C MET A 21 -9.06 -1.67 -7.01
N LEU A 22 -8.71 -2.60 -7.92
CA LEU A 22 -8.03 -3.84 -7.55
C LEU A 22 -6.68 -3.60 -6.85
N ILE A 23 -5.95 -2.57 -7.28
CA ILE A 23 -4.71 -2.15 -6.62
C ILE A 23 -5.00 -1.62 -5.21
N LEU A 24 -5.97 -0.73 -5.06
CA LEU A 24 -6.37 -0.18 -3.76
C LEU A 24 -6.79 -1.29 -2.78
N ASP A 25 -7.67 -2.19 -3.21
CA ASP A 25 -8.16 -3.30 -2.39
C ASP A 25 -7.01 -4.21 -1.93
N SER A 26 -6.05 -4.48 -2.82
CA SER A 26 -4.86 -5.29 -2.52
C SER A 26 -3.94 -4.59 -1.52
N VAL A 27 -3.72 -3.28 -1.69
CA VAL A 27 -2.88 -2.48 -0.79
C VAL A 27 -3.52 -2.35 0.59
N GLU A 28 -4.82 -2.06 0.66
CA GLU A 28 -5.56 -1.96 1.91
C GLU A 28 -5.55 -3.30 2.67
N SER A 29 -5.80 -4.41 1.96
CA SER A 29 -5.72 -5.76 2.54
C SER A 29 -4.33 -6.06 3.11
N ARG A 30 -3.27 -5.62 2.42
CA ARG A 30 -1.89 -5.80 2.89
C ARG A 30 -1.59 -4.92 4.11
N LEU A 31 -2.02 -3.66 4.11
CA LEU A 31 -1.86 -2.78 5.26
C LEU A 31 -2.59 -3.34 6.48
N ARG A 32 -3.83 -3.83 6.30
CA ARG A 32 -4.58 -4.53 7.35
C ARG A 32 -3.80 -5.68 7.96
N LEU A 33 -3.14 -6.50 7.14
CA LEU A 33 -2.28 -7.59 7.64
C LEU A 33 -1.10 -7.06 8.45
N LEU A 34 -0.44 -5.99 7.98
CA LEU A 34 0.66 -5.35 8.70
C LEU A 34 0.20 -4.75 10.04
N LEU A 35 -1.03 -4.24 10.10
CA LEU A 35 -1.67 -3.72 11.32
C LEU A 35 -2.18 -4.82 12.28
N GLY A 36 -1.91 -6.10 12.00
CA GLY A 36 -2.34 -7.22 12.84
C GLY A 36 -3.80 -7.61 12.65
N GLY A 37 -4.37 -7.35 11.46
CA GLY A 37 -5.72 -7.75 11.07
C GLY A 37 -6.81 -6.69 11.31
N THR A 38 -6.45 -5.52 11.85
CA THR A 38 -7.38 -4.40 12.04
C THR A 38 -7.44 -3.52 10.80
N ASP A 39 -8.63 -2.99 10.52
CA ASP A 39 -8.80 -2.06 9.40
C ASP A 39 -7.94 -0.80 9.63
N PRO A 40 -7.26 -0.29 8.58
CA PRO A 40 -6.46 0.92 8.68
C PRO A 40 -7.34 2.12 9.09
N PRO A 41 -6.89 2.98 10.00
CA PRO A 41 -7.61 4.19 10.34
C PRO A 41 -7.49 5.24 9.20
N ASP A 42 -8.38 6.23 9.18
CA ASP A 42 -8.42 7.27 8.14
C ASP A 42 -7.09 8.04 8.03
N GLU A 43 -6.37 8.22 9.15
CA GLU A 43 -5.06 8.86 9.19
C GLU A 43 -3.97 8.09 8.42
N MET A 44 -4.21 6.83 8.04
CA MET A 44 -3.31 6.02 7.21
C MET A 44 -3.74 5.94 5.73
N GLU A 45 -4.77 6.69 5.31
CA GLU A 45 -5.20 6.70 3.90
C GLU A 45 -4.05 7.11 2.95
N HIS A 46 -3.13 7.98 3.40
CA HIS A 46 -1.97 8.40 2.59
C HIS A 46 -1.05 7.22 2.25
N ILE A 47 -0.82 6.29 3.19
CA ILE A 47 -0.02 5.08 2.95
C ILE A 47 -0.65 4.25 1.84
N ILE A 48 -1.98 4.08 1.87
CA ILE A 48 -2.71 3.30 0.85
C ILE A 48 -2.54 3.95 -0.53
N ILE A 49 -2.72 5.27 -0.62
CA ILE A 49 -2.60 5.99 -1.88
C ILE A 49 -1.18 5.95 -2.44
N GLU A 50 -0.16 6.23 -1.63
CA GLU A 50 1.23 6.25 -2.08
C GLU A 50 1.72 4.87 -2.50
N VAL A 51 1.38 3.83 -1.72
CA VAL A 51 1.70 2.44 -2.08
C VAL A 51 0.97 2.00 -3.35
N ALA A 52 -0.29 2.43 -3.54
CA ALA A 52 -1.02 2.17 -4.77
C ALA A 52 -0.36 2.80 -6.00
N ILE A 53 0.18 4.03 -5.88
CA ILE A 53 0.95 4.69 -6.94
C ILE A 53 2.21 3.88 -7.27
N ILE A 54 2.99 3.48 -6.26
CA ILE A 54 4.20 2.66 -6.44
C ILE A 54 3.85 1.36 -7.19
N ARG A 55 2.81 0.67 -6.75
CA ARG A 55 2.35 -0.59 -7.34
C ARG A 55 1.88 -0.41 -8.77
N PHE A 56 1.11 0.64 -9.06
CA PHE A 56 0.67 0.95 -10.42
C PHE A 56 1.86 1.20 -11.36
N ASN A 57 2.81 2.03 -10.94
CA ASN A 57 4.01 2.37 -11.72
C ASN A 57 4.88 1.14 -11.96
N ARG A 58 5.01 0.25 -10.98
CA ARG A 58 5.74 -1.02 -11.13
C ARG A 58 5.08 -1.93 -12.17
N ILE A 59 3.77 -2.18 -12.05
CA ILE A 59 3.02 -3.01 -13.00
C ILE A 59 3.12 -2.46 -14.43
N GLY A 60 3.07 -1.13 -14.59
CA GLY A 60 3.26 -0.47 -15.89
C GLY A 60 4.68 -0.65 -16.45
N SER A 61 5.69 -0.55 -15.60
CA SER A 61 7.10 -0.70 -15.98
C SER A 61 7.49 -2.14 -16.31
N GLU A 62 6.91 -3.14 -15.64
CA GLU A 62 7.15 -4.56 -15.91
C GLU A 62 6.70 -4.97 -17.32
N GLY A 63 5.55 -4.44 -17.78
CA GLY A 63 5.08 -4.64 -19.14
C GLY A 63 6.04 -4.10 -20.20
N LEU A 64 6.68 -2.95 -19.94
CA LEU A 64 7.68 -2.34 -20.84
C LEU A 64 9.04 -3.05 -20.79
N ALA A 65 9.44 -3.56 -19.63
CA ALA A 65 10.68 -4.31 -19.44
C ALA A 65 10.62 -5.69 -20.12
N SER A 66 9.45 -6.35 -20.10
CA SER A 66 9.23 -7.65 -20.77
C SER A 66 9.45 -7.60 -22.30
N HIS A 67 9.42 -6.42 -22.90
CA HIS A 67 9.64 -6.23 -24.34
C HIS A 67 11.10 -5.91 -24.71
N ASN A 68 12.00 -5.66 -23.74
CA ASN A 68 13.34 -5.13 -24.02
C ASN A 68 14.51 -6.03 -23.63
N VAL A 69 14.33 -7.16 -22.94
CA VAL A 69 15.49 -7.99 -22.52
C VAL A 69 15.17 -9.49 -22.52
N GLU A 70 15.66 -10.20 -23.54
CA GLU A 70 16.07 -11.60 -23.38
C GLU A 70 17.24 -11.64 -22.40
N GLY A 71 17.03 -12.25 -21.23
CA GLY A 71 18.14 -12.70 -20.40
C GLY A 71 18.54 -11.80 -19.24
N GLU A 72 17.60 -11.43 -18.37
CA GLU A 72 17.91 -11.36 -16.94
C GLU A 72 16.63 -11.55 -16.13
N THR A 73 16.49 -12.71 -15.51
CA THR A 73 15.43 -12.97 -14.50
C THR A 73 15.78 -12.15 -13.27
N GLN A 74 15.59 -10.82 -13.33
CA GLN A 74 15.70 -9.99 -12.16
C GLN A 74 14.51 -10.30 -11.24
N SER A 75 14.84 -10.78 -10.05
CA SER A 75 13.93 -11.14 -8.98
C SER A 75 13.11 -9.92 -8.50
N TYR A 76 12.11 -9.47 -9.26
CA TYR A 76 11.13 -8.46 -8.84
C TYR A 76 10.13 -8.99 -7.79
N ALA A 77 10.27 -10.27 -7.38
CA ALA A 77 9.35 -10.99 -6.50
C ALA A 77 9.35 -10.54 -5.01
N SER A 78 10.12 -9.52 -4.62
CA SER A 78 10.15 -9.03 -3.22
C SER A 78 10.23 -7.51 -3.07
N ALA A 79 9.76 -6.74 -4.05
CA ALA A 79 9.64 -5.29 -3.87
C ALA A 79 8.56 -4.99 -2.82
N ASN A 80 9.02 -4.71 -1.59
CA ASN A 80 8.19 -4.33 -0.47
C ASN A 80 7.72 -2.88 -0.67
N ASP A 81 6.59 -2.69 -1.35
CA ASP A 81 6.01 -1.37 -1.64
C ASP A 81 5.74 -0.56 -0.35
N PHE A 82 5.65 -1.23 0.81
CA PHE A 82 5.44 -0.62 2.12
C PHE A 82 6.74 -0.21 2.84
N ALA A 83 7.92 -0.54 2.31
CA ALA A 83 9.20 -0.29 2.99
C ALA A 83 9.37 1.15 3.52
N PRO A 84 9.00 2.21 2.77
CA PRO A 84 9.12 3.59 3.26
C PRO A 84 8.20 3.93 4.44
N PHE A 85 7.13 3.16 4.63
CA PHE A 85 6.08 3.41 5.63
C PHE A 85 6.17 2.49 6.85
N MET A 86 7.15 1.57 6.88
CA MET A 86 7.25 0.59 7.96
C MET A 86 7.47 1.26 9.32
N ASP A 87 8.29 2.30 9.41
CA ASP A 87 8.53 3.03 10.65
C ASP A 87 7.23 3.64 11.21
N GLU A 88 6.38 4.19 10.35
CA GLU A 88 5.09 4.78 10.71
C GLU A 88 4.08 3.71 11.18
N ILE A 89 4.00 2.60 10.44
CA ILE A 89 3.15 1.45 10.77
C ILE A 89 3.55 0.84 12.12
N GLU A 90 4.86 0.68 12.35
CA GLU A 90 5.39 0.15 13.61
C GLU A 90 5.12 1.09 14.79
N ALA A 91 5.30 2.40 14.61
CA ALA A 91 4.97 3.39 15.62
C ALA A 91 3.49 3.32 16.02
N TYR A 92 2.59 3.21 15.05
CA TYR A 92 1.15 3.05 15.31
C TYR A 92 0.83 1.76 16.08
N LEU A 93 1.41 0.63 15.67
CA LEU A 93 1.25 -0.65 16.37
C LEU A 93 1.74 -0.59 17.82
N GLN A 94 2.84 0.12 18.06
CA GLN A 94 3.39 0.30 19.40
C GLN A 94 2.47 1.14 20.27
N MET A 95 1.95 2.26 19.75
CA MET A 95 0.96 3.09 20.44
C MET A 95 -0.29 2.28 20.83
N GLN A 96 -0.79 1.43 19.92
CA GLN A 96 -1.94 0.56 20.18
C GLN A 96 -1.65 -0.47 21.29
N LYS A 97 -0.44 -1.03 21.35
CA LYS A 97 -0.03 -1.96 22.42
C LYS A 97 0.05 -1.25 23.77
N ASP A 98 0.61 -0.05 23.83
CA ASP A 98 0.79 0.69 25.07
C ASP A 98 -0.55 1.21 25.62
N ALA A 99 -1.45 1.66 24.74
CA ALA A 99 -2.82 2.01 25.11
C ALA A 99 -3.58 0.82 25.74
N LYS A 100 -3.39 -0.40 25.21
CA LYS A 100 -3.99 -1.62 25.79
C LYS A 100 -3.38 -1.98 27.15
N ARG A 101 -2.07 -1.79 27.34
CA ARG A 101 -1.38 -2.05 28.62
C ARG A 101 -1.80 -1.06 29.72
N GLY A 102 -1.98 0.22 29.39
CA GLY A 102 -2.40 1.24 30.35
C GLY A 102 -3.81 1.02 30.92
N LYS A 103 -4.72 0.42 30.14
CA LYS A 103 -6.09 0.08 30.59
C LYS A 103 -6.16 -1.07 31.61
N LEU A 104 -5.12 -1.90 31.72
CA LEU A 104 -5.11 -3.09 32.58
C LEU A 104 -4.61 -2.82 34.02
N ARG A 105 -4.28 -1.59 34.38
CA ARG A 105 -3.72 -1.25 35.71
C ARG A 105 -4.69 -0.46 36.60
N PHE A 106 -5.85 -1.03 36.96
CA PHE A 106 -6.61 -0.56 38.13
C PHE A 106 -7.49 -1.69 38.71
N LEU A 107 -6.92 -2.51 39.60
CA LEU A 107 -7.60 -3.24 40.68
C LEU A 107 -6.59 -3.47 41.83
#